data_AF-A0AA88PRI6-F1
#
_entry.id   AF-A0AA88PRI6-F1
#
_cell.length_a   1.000
_cell.length_b   1.000
_cell.length_c   1.000
_cell.angle_alpha   90.00
_cell.angle_beta   90.00
_cell.angle_gamma   90.00
#
_symmetry.space_group_name_H-M   'P 1'
#
loop_
_entity.id
_entity.type
_entity.pdbx_description
1 polymer ?
#
loop_
_entity_poly.entity_id
_entity_poly.type
_entity_poly.pdbx_seq_one_letter_code
_entity_poly.pdbx_strand_id
1 'polypeptide(L)'
;MASVKQLLNDTLDELEEEKLRRFKSYLKEDGPIPASVLGKADATETVDQMLDRLGPESAVKIMLHILKKMNQNHLAEQLEKKHTEVSSVLLTEDWMSSNSVLRELDLSNNDLQDSGVKLLSDGLKHVNSKLEVLRFSICNLTAQSCGSLSSVLKSSNTVLRDLDLSNNDLQDSGVMLLSEGLKSPNCQMEILRLSGCMLTEKGCHLASSALTSNPSHLRELDLSYNHPGDSGVKLLSEKLRDPNCSLDKFNVDHGGESRITAGLKKYACFLTLDPNTANTDLCLSEENRKSSREIATFKAIQWHPDVRRFCSDTPIILVGTKLDLRDDKDTIEKLKEKEQTPITYRQGLDMAKEIGAVKYLECSALTQIGLKTMFEETIQEALCQCLKN
;
A
#
# COMPACT_ATOMS: atom_id res chain seq x y z
N MET A 1 8.74 25.35 22.59
CA MET A 1 9.15 24.20 21.77
C MET A 1 10.46 24.54 21.06
N ALA A 2 11.32 23.55 20.81
CA ALA A 2 12.55 23.77 20.06
C ALA A 2 12.20 23.99 18.59
N SER A 3 12.64 25.11 18.00
CA SER A 3 12.53 25.35 16.56
C SER A 3 13.59 24.55 15.81
N VAL A 4 13.44 24.39 14.48
CA VAL A 4 14.50 23.79 13.65
C VAL A 4 15.83 24.52 13.85
N LYS A 5 15.80 25.85 14.01
CA LYS A 5 16.99 26.66 14.35
C LYS A 5 17.65 26.22 15.66
N GLN A 6 16.86 26.07 16.73
CA GLN A 6 17.38 25.62 18.02
C GLN A 6 18.00 24.23 17.92
N LEU A 7 17.34 23.32 17.20
CA LEU A 7 17.81 21.96 17.01
C LEU A 7 19.17 21.90 16.28
N LEU A 8 19.32 22.68 15.22
CA LEU A 8 20.57 22.78 14.47
C LEU A 8 21.69 23.39 15.32
N ASN A 9 21.38 24.41 16.14
CA ASN A 9 22.33 25.01 17.08
C ASN A 9 22.79 24.00 18.13
N ASP A 10 21.85 23.34 18.81
CA ASP A 10 22.16 22.32 19.83
C ASP A 10 23.06 21.22 19.25
N THR A 11 22.82 20.82 17.99
CA THR A 11 23.62 19.79 17.31
C THR A 11 25.05 20.26 17.00
N LEU A 12 25.23 21.52 16.58
CA LEU A 12 26.58 22.07 16.34
C LEU A 12 27.32 22.37 17.63
N ASP A 13 26.64 22.71 18.71
CA ASP A 13 27.24 22.97 20.02
C ASP A 13 27.79 21.68 20.67
N GLU A 14 27.25 20.51 20.30
CA GLU A 14 27.82 19.21 20.68
C GLU A 14 29.13 18.87 19.93
N LEU A 15 29.51 19.64 18.90
CA LEU A 15 30.79 19.49 18.20
C LEU A 15 31.89 20.33 18.85
N GLU A 16 32.97 19.67 19.26
CA GLU A 16 34.21 20.34 19.66
C GLU A 16 34.77 21.24 18.53
N GLU A 17 35.56 22.26 18.87
CA GLU A 17 36.06 23.27 17.91
C GLU A 17 36.70 22.68 16.65
N GLU A 18 37.50 21.62 16.78
CA GLU A 18 38.16 20.98 15.64
C GLU A 18 37.15 20.30 14.71
N LYS A 19 36.16 19.62 15.29
CA LYS A 19 35.07 18.99 14.55
C LYS A 19 34.19 20.05 13.89
N LEU A 20 33.90 21.16 14.56
CA LEU A 20 33.15 22.28 13.98
C LEU A 20 33.90 22.92 12.79
N ARG A 21 35.23 23.05 12.86
CA ARG A 21 36.04 23.51 11.71
C ARG A 21 35.95 22.54 10.54
N ARG A 22 36.01 21.23 10.80
CA ARG A 22 35.87 20.19 9.78
C ARG A 22 34.46 20.17 9.18
N PHE A 23 33.42 20.37 9.98
CA PHE A 23 32.04 20.54 9.53
C PHE A 23 31.92 21.70 8.55
N LYS A 24 32.47 22.87 8.91
CA LYS A 24 32.50 24.06 8.04
C LYS A 24 33.28 23.81 6.75
N SER A 25 34.30 22.95 6.74
CA SER A 25 35.02 22.58 5.51
C SER A 25 34.12 21.80 4.57
N TYR A 26 33.44 20.76 5.06
CA TYR A 26 32.50 20.00 4.24
C TYR A 26 31.29 20.82 3.79
N LEU A 27 30.82 21.75 4.61
CA LEU A 27 29.74 22.67 4.23
C LEU A 27 30.12 23.58 3.06
N LYS A 28 31.41 23.89 2.89
CA LYS A 28 31.94 24.65 1.73
C LYS A 28 32.04 23.78 0.47
N GLU A 29 32.36 22.50 0.63
CA GLU A 29 32.56 21.57 -0.48
C GLU A 29 31.24 21.00 -1.00
N ASP A 30 30.35 20.62 -0.08
CA ASP A 30 29.10 19.90 -0.37
C ASP A 30 27.87 20.82 -0.32
N GLY A 31 27.99 22.06 0.18
CA GLY A 31 26.88 22.99 0.37
C GLY A 31 26.94 24.23 -0.54
N PRO A 32 25.80 24.92 -0.80
CA PRO A 32 25.75 26.13 -1.63
C PRO A 32 26.11 27.41 -0.86
N ILE A 33 26.94 27.30 0.19
CA ILE A 33 27.32 28.43 1.05
C ILE A 33 28.73 28.90 0.69
N PRO A 34 28.92 30.15 0.23
CA PRO A 34 30.23 30.64 -0.17
C PRO A 34 31.26 30.62 0.97
N ALA A 35 32.49 30.21 0.66
CA ALA A 35 33.59 30.13 1.61
C ALA A 35 33.94 31.46 2.31
N SER A 36 33.62 32.60 1.67
CA SER A 36 33.81 33.94 2.22
C SER A 36 32.94 34.23 3.45
N VAL A 37 31.84 33.49 3.63
CA VAL A 37 30.84 33.73 4.68
C VAL A 37 31.12 32.84 5.91
N LEU A 38 31.63 31.63 5.71
CA LEU A 38 31.87 30.65 6.78
C LEU A 38 33.23 30.78 7.49
N GLY A 39 34.08 31.71 7.07
CA GLY A 39 35.49 31.78 7.49
C GLY A 39 35.70 32.09 8.98
N LYS A 40 34.87 32.96 9.56
CA LYS A 40 34.93 33.36 10.98
C LYS A 40 33.64 33.08 11.75
N ALA A 41 32.63 32.52 11.09
CA ALA A 41 31.33 32.29 11.69
C ALA A 41 31.45 31.35 12.90
N ASP A 42 30.74 31.61 13.99
CA ASP A 42 30.58 30.65 15.09
C ASP A 42 29.53 29.58 14.74
N ALA A 43 29.17 28.70 15.69
CA ALA A 43 28.17 27.66 15.45
C ALA A 43 26.79 28.26 15.10
N THR A 44 26.36 29.29 15.84
CA THR A 44 25.07 29.94 15.64
C THR A 44 25.00 30.70 14.32
N GLU A 45 26.03 31.49 14.00
CA GLU A 45 26.13 32.19 12.72
C GLU A 45 26.17 31.22 11.53
N THR A 46 26.75 30.03 11.71
CA THR A 46 26.75 28.98 10.68
C THR A 46 25.35 28.45 10.44
N VAL A 47 24.58 28.18 11.49
CA VAL A 47 23.17 27.73 11.37
C VAL A 47 22.31 28.80 10.72
N ASP A 48 22.49 30.07 11.09
CA ASP A 48 21.74 31.17 10.48
C ASP A 48 21.98 31.27 8.97
N GLN A 49 23.25 31.15 8.54
CA GLN A 49 23.57 31.12 7.11
C GLN A 49 23.00 29.89 6.38
N MET A 50 22.92 28.74 7.07
CA MET A 50 22.27 27.56 6.50
C MET A 50 20.78 27.81 6.32
N LEU A 51 20.10 28.32 7.33
CA LEU A 51 18.65 28.57 7.29
C LEU A 51 18.28 29.63 6.25
N ASP A 52 19.01 30.75 6.20
CA ASP A 52 18.73 31.86 5.28
C ASP A 52 18.86 31.48 3.81
N ARG A 53 19.78 30.56 3.48
CA ARG A 53 20.10 30.21 2.08
C ARG A 53 19.40 28.94 1.60
N LEU A 54 19.14 28.00 2.50
CA LEU A 54 18.66 26.65 2.15
C LEU A 54 17.20 26.43 2.58
N GLY A 55 16.73 27.17 3.57
CA GLY A 55 15.51 26.86 4.31
C GLY A 55 15.69 25.71 5.30
N PRO A 56 14.72 25.51 6.22
CA PRO A 56 14.86 24.63 7.39
C PRO A 56 15.12 23.17 7.03
N GLU A 57 14.31 22.60 6.13
CA GLU A 57 14.39 21.19 5.74
C GLU A 57 15.69 20.84 5.01
N SER A 58 16.11 21.71 4.09
CA SER A 58 17.34 21.53 3.33
C SER A 58 18.57 21.69 4.23
N ALA A 59 18.53 22.60 5.20
CA ALA A 59 19.59 22.78 6.19
C ALA A 59 19.77 21.51 7.05
N VAL A 60 18.69 20.88 7.49
CA VAL A 60 18.72 19.61 8.24
C VAL A 60 19.31 18.49 7.40
N LYS A 61 18.88 18.34 6.13
CA LYS A 61 19.42 17.31 5.22
C LYS A 61 20.92 17.46 4.99
N ILE A 62 21.39 18.69 4.77
CA ILE A 62 22.81 18.98 4.59
C ILE A 62 23.59 18.71 5.87
N MET A 63 23.08 19.11 7.04
CA MET A 63 23.73 18.82 8.32
C MET A 63 23.85 17.31 8.57
N LEU A 64 22.78 16.53 8.35
CA LEU A 64 22.79 15.08 8.47
C LEU A 64 23.82 14.44 7.53
N HIS A 65 23.88 14.89 6.27
CA HIS A 65 24.85 14.40 5.31
C HIS A 65 26.30 14.63 5.79
N ILE A 66 26.61 15.85 6.23
CA ILE A 66 27.95 16.21 6.68
C ILE A 66 28.32 15.47 7.97
N LEU A 67 27.41 15.35 8.94
CA LEU A 67 27.65 14.60 10.18
C LEU A 67 27.99 13.14 9.89
N LYS A 68 27.25 12.49 8.98
CA LYS A 68 27.54 11.11 8.52
C LYS A 68 28.91 11.03 7.84
N LYS A 69 29.26 11.99 6.97
CA LYS A 69 30.59 12.07 6.29
C LYS A 69 31.75 12.28 7.28
N MET A 70 31.49 12.89 8.42
CA MET A 70 32.45 13.11 9.51
C MET A 70 32.51 11.95 10.52
N ASN A 71 31.79 10.85 10.29
CA ASN A 71 31.60 9.75 11.24
C ASN A 71 30.98 10.19 12.59
N GLN A 72 30.19 11.27 12.60
CA GLN A 72 29.38 11.69 13.75
C GLN A 72 27.98 11.05 13.69
N ASN A 73 27.94 9.71 13.55
CA ASN A 73 26.70 8.98 13.31
C ASN A 73 25.71 9.09 14.48
N HIS A 74 26.21 9.13 15.71
CA HIS A 74 25.37 9.30 16.89
C HIS A 74 24.63 10.65 16.91
N LEU A 75 25.34 11.74 16.58
CA LEU A 75 24.74 13.07 16.46
C LEU A 75 23.76 13.16 15.29
N ALA A 76 24.08 12.49 14.16
CA ALA A 76 23.17 12.41 13.02
C ALA A 76 21.86 11.70 13.39
N GLU A 77 21.93 10.55 14.09
CA GLU A 77 20.74 9.83 14.55
C GLU A 77 19.92 10.65 15.55
N GLN A 78 20.58 11.36 16.48
CA GLN A 78 19.90 12.25 17.42
C GLN A 78 19.17 13.41 16.71
N LEU A 79 19.85 14.06 15.75
CA LEU A 79 19.26 15.13 14.94
C LEU A 79 18.07 14.63 14.13
N GLU A 80 18.19 13.47 13.47
CA GLU A 80 17.14 12.85 12.66
C GLU A 80 15.90 12.52 13.50
N LYS A 81 16.10 11.96 14.70
CA LYS A 81 15.02 11.69 15.65
C LYS A 81 14.35 12.97 16.17
N LYS A 82 15.12 13.92 16.69
CA LYS A 82 14.59 15.19 17.23
C LYS A 82 13.93 16.03 16.15
N HIS A 83 14.43 16.00 14.91
CA HIS A 83 13.82 16.71 13.78
C HIS A 83 12.45 16.14 13.42
N THR A 84 12.31 14.81 13.43
CA THR A 84 11.02 14.14 13.21
C THR A 84 10.01 14.54 14.29
N GLU A 85 10.45 14.63 15.55
CA GLU A 85 9.62 15.10 16.67
C GLU A 85 9.23 16.58 16.51
N VAL A 86 10.17 17.48 16.21
CA VAL A 86 9.88 18.91 16.00
C VAL A 86 8.98 19.15 14.78
N SER A 87 9.21 18.44 13.68
CA SER A 87 8.37 18.54 12.47
C SER A 87 6.95 18.06 12.72
N SER A 88 6.77 17.03 13.55
CA SER A 88 5.44 16.56 13.96
C SER A 88 4.66 17.63 14.73
N VAL A 89 5.37 18.40 15.55
CA VAL A 89 4.82 19.46 16.38
C VAL A 89 4.48 20.70 15.56
N LEU A 90 5.35 21.13 14.64
CA LEU A 90 5.09 22.30 13.80
C LEU A 90 3.95 22.08 12.80
N LEU A 91 3.87 20.90 12.17
CA LEU A 91 2.75 20.55 11.30
C LEU A 91 1.43 20.52 12.08
N THR A 92 1.46 20.07 13.32
CA THR A 92 0.27 20.13 14.17
C THR A 92 -0.03 21.56 14.59
N GLU A 93 0.92 22.43 14.93
CA GLU A 93 0.66 23.84 15.28
C GLU A 93 0.07 24.66 14.12
N ASP A 94 0.58 24.50 12.90
CA ASP A 94 0.04 25.18 11.71
C ASP A 94 -1.38 24.66 11.40
N TRP A 95 -1.61 23.35 11.49
CA TRP A 95 -2.95 22.77 11.34
C TRP A 95 -3.91 23.20 12.47
N MET A 96 -3.41 23.29 13.71
CA MET A 96 -4.19 23.66 14.91
C MET A 96 -4.58 25.15 14.91
N SER A 97 -3.73 26.02 14.34
CA SER A 97 -3.94 27.46 14.20
C SER A 97 -4.79 27.83 12.98
N SER A 98 -4.85 26.93 12.00
CA SER A 98 -5.68 27.09 10.81
C SER A 98 -7.12 26.75 11.15
N ASN A 99 -8.04 27.69 10.88
CA ASN A 99 -9.48 27.40 10.82
C ASN A 99 -9.76 26.56 9.56
N SER A 100 -9.28 25.31 9.56
CA SER A 100 -9.35 24.43 8.41
C SER A 100 -10.81 24.13 8.09
N VAL A 101 -11.22 24.52 6.88
CA VAL A 101 -12.54 24.21 6.32
C VAL A 101 -12.57 22.84 5.65
N LEU A 102 -11.46 22.08 5.70
CA LEU A 102 -11.32 20.81 5.02
C LEU A 102 -12.32 19.79 5.61
N ARG A 103 -13.23 19.33 4.76
CA ARG A 103 -14.24 18.32 5.09
C ARG A 103 -13.85 16.93 4.62
N GLU A 104 -13.10 16.84 3.54
CA GLU A 104 -12.71 15.57 2.92
C GLU A 104 -11.23 15.55 2.63
N LEU A 105 -10.59 14.43 2.98
CA LEU A 105 -9.18 14.19 2.71
C LEU A 105 -9.02 12.77 2.20
N ASP A 106 -8.56 12.65 0.97
CA ASP A 106 -8.22 11.37 0.36
C ASP A 106 -6.71 11.29 0.17
N LEU A 107 -6.09 10.36 0.89
CA LEU A 107 -4.67 10.07 0.84
C LEU A 107 -4.42 8.65 0.34
N SER A 108 -5.42 8.02 -0.28
CA SER A 108 -5.32 6.66 -0.82
C SER A 108 -4.19 6.54 -1.86
N ASN A 109 -3.61 5.34 -1.98
CA ASN A 109 -2.49 5.02 -2.87
C ASN A 109 -1.17 5.76 -2.54
N ASN A 110 -0.92 6.06 -1.27
CA ASN A 110 0.34 6.64 -0.80
C ASN A 110 0.97 5.77 0.28
N ASP A 111 2.30 5.67 0.35
CA ASP A 111 3.00 4.93 1.42
C ASP A 111 3.06 5.74 2.73
N LEU A 112 1.88 5.95 3.33
CA LEU A 112 1.71 6.79 4.51
C LEU A 112 2.30 6.13 5.77
N GLN A 113 2.20 4.79 5.84
CA GLN A 113 2.60 3.96 6.97
C GLN A 113 1.90 4.37 8.29
N ASP A 114 2.13 3.61 9.35
CA ASP A 114 1.52 3.90 10.66
C ASP A 114 1.98 5.23 11.28
N SER A 115 3.19 5.68 10.92
CA SER A 115 3.75 6.96 11.37
C SER A 115 2.95 8.14 10.81
N GLY A 116 2.61 8.13 9.52
CA GLY A 116 1.83 9.21 8.91
C GLY A 116 0.40 9.29 9.47
N VAL A 117 -0.27 8.16 9.70
CA VAL A 117 -1.60 8.14 10.34
C VAL A 117 -1.53 8.66 11.78
N LYS A 118 -0.47 8.34 12.52
CA LYS A 118 -0.26 8.85 13.88
C LYS A 118 -0.17 10.37 13.90
N LEU A 119 0.60 10.97 12.98
CA LEU A 119 0.73 12.42 12.84
C LEU A 119 -0.63 13.09 12.53
N LEU A 120 -1.38 12.52 11.58
CA LEU A 120 -2.70 13.04 11.22
C LEU A 120 -3.70 12.92 12.38
N SER A 121 -3.64 11.82 13.13
CA SER A 121 -4.56 11.56 14.24
C SER A 121 -4.49 12.64 15.33
N ASP A 122 -3.30 13.20 15.58
CA ASP A 122 -3.14 14.29 16.54
C ASP A 122 -3.86 15.57 16.09
N GLY A 123 -3.78 15.92 14.81
CA GLY A 123 -4.52 17.03 14.22
C GLY A 123 -6.04 16.80 14.19
N LEU A 124 -6.49 15.56 13.96
CA LEU A 124 -7.91 15.21 13.90
C LEU A 124 -8.63 15.30 15.26
N LYS A 125 -7.90 15.13 16.36
CA LYS A 125 -8.44 15.26 17.73
C LYS A 125 -8.68 16.72 18.14
N HIS A 126 -8.14 17.68 17.40
CA HIS A 126 -8.22 19.09 17.74
C HIS A 126 -9.64 19.66 17.54
N VAL A 127 -10.03 20.64 18.37
CA VAL A 127 -11.39 21.24 18.38
C VAL A 127 -11.77 21.92 17.06
N ASN A 128 -10.76 22.39 16.32
CA ASN A 128 -10.95 23.04 15.03
C ASN A 128 -11.00 22.06 13.85
N SER A 129 -10.80 20.76 14.08
CA SER A 129 -10.92 19.76 13.01
C SER A 129 -12.36 19.74 12.49
N LYS A 130 -12.50 19.88 11.17
CA LYS A 130 -13.78 19.84 10.46
C LYS A 130 -13.89 18.65 9.51
N LEU A 131 -12.93 17.74 9.56
CA LEU A 131 -12.83 16.63 8.63
C LEU A 131 -13.89 15.56 8.90
N GLU A 132 -14.77 15.36 7.93
CA GLU A 132 -15.89 14.43 7.97
C GLU A 132 -15.59 13.15 7.17
N VAL A 133 -14.76 13.24 6.14
CA VAL A 133 -14.39 12.12 5.25
C VAL A 133 -12.88 11.95 5.22
N LEU A 134 -12.41 10.73 5.49
CA LEU A 134 -10.99 10.37 5.46
C LEU A 134 -10.78 9.04 4.74
N ARG A 135 -9.96 9.05 3.69
CA ARG A 135 -9.65 7.84 2.91
C ARG A 135 -8.16 7.55 2.91
N PHE A 136 -7.82 6.31 3.27
CA PHE A 136 -6.47 5.77 3.33
C PHE A 136 -6.40 4.40 2.64
N SER A 137 -7.10 4.23 1.51
CA SER A 137 -7.03 2.94 0.82
C SER A 137 -5.64 2.71 0.25
N ILE A 138 -5.07 1.51 0.40
CA ILE A 138 -3.73 1.17 -0.12
C ILE A 138 -2.68 2.15 0.44
N CYS A 139 -2.56 2.20 1.78
CA CYS A 139 -1.65 3.12 2.47
C CYS A 139 -0.55 2.46 3.30
N ASN A 140 -0.37 1.14 3.14
CA ASN A 140 0.58 0.33 3.91
C ASN A 140 0.35 0.44 5.44
N LEU A 141 -0.93 0.43 5.83
CA LEU A 141 -1.33 0.57 7.23
C LEU A 141 -1.44 -0.79 7.91
N THR A 142 -1.16 -0.82 9.22
CA THR A 142 -1.33 -2.00 10.06
C THR A 142 -2.34 -1.75 11.20
N ALA A 143 -2.47 -2.71 12.11
CA ALA A 143 -3.24 -2.55 13.34
C ALA A 143 -2.81 -1.33 14.18
N GLN A 144 -1.56 -0.86 14.09
CA GLN A 144 -1.12 0.32 14.84
C GLN A 144 -1.86 1.60 14.40
N SER A 145 -2.09 1.78 13.10
CA SER A 145 -2.93 2.88 12.58
C SER A 145 -4.35 2.84 13.14
N CYS A 146 -4.92 1.64 13.30
CA CYS A 146 -6.25 1.45 13.89
C CYS A 146 -6.30 1.94 15.35
N GLY A 147 -5.22 1.80 16.11
CA GLY A 147 -5.12 2.34 17.47
C GLY A 147 -5.13 3.88 17.50
N SER A 148 -4.37 4.51 16.60
CA SER A 148 -4.38 5.98 16.43
C SER A 148 -5.77 6.48 16.05
N LEU A 149 -6.41 5.86 15.05
CA LEU A 149 -7.75 6.23 14.60
C LEU A 149 -8.83 5.95 15.66
N SER A 150 -8.72 4.86 16.41
CA SER A 150 -9.60 4.59 17.56
C SER A 150 -9.54 5.72 18.58
N SER A 151 -8.36 6.30 18.84
CA SER A 151 -8.23 7.48 19.71
C SER A 151 -8.93 8.72 19.15
N VAL A 152 -8.96 8.88 17.81
CA VAL A 152 -9.72 9.94 17.14
C VAL A 152 -11.23 9.72 17.33
N LEU A 153 -11.73 8.49 17.12
CA LEU A 153 -13.16 8.16 17.29
C LEU A 153 -13.64 8.31 18.74
N LYS A 154 -12.74 8.14 19.72
CA LYS A 154 -13.04 8.36 21.15
C LYS A 154 -13.09 9.84 21.52
N SER A 155 -12.46 10.73 20.75
CA SER A 155 -12.38 12.16 21.02
C SER A 155 -13.75 12.83 20.94
N SER A 156 -14.06 13.74 21.87
CA SER A 156 -15.31 14.52 21.85
C SER A 156 -15.38 15.54 20.71
N ASN A 157 -14.25 15.84 20.07
CA ASN A 157 -14.15 16.83 19.00
C ASN A 157 -14.29 16.23 17.61
N THR A 158 -14.32 14.90 17.49
CA THR A 158 -14.37 14.25 16.19
C THR A 158 -15.70 14.53 15.50
N VAL A 159 -15.62 14.87 14.22
CA VAL A 159 -16.78 14.99 13.32
C VAL A 159 -16.70 13.99 12.18
N LEU A 160 -15.79 13.01 12.28
CA LEU A 160 -15.54 12.02 11.24
C LEU A 160 -16.74 11.07 11.10
N ARG A 161 -17.23 10.96 9.86
CA ARG A 161 -18.42 10.19 9.48
C ARG A 161 -18.13 9.12 8.42
N ASP A 162 -17.14 9.34 7.55
CA ASP A 162 -16.73 8.38 6.53
C ASP A 162 -15.24 8.07 6.65
N LEU A 163 -14.93 6.80 6.86
CA LEU A 163 -13.58 6.29 6.96
C LEU A 163 -13.38 5.09 6.02
N ASP A 164 -12.47 5.25 5.06
CA ASP A 164 -12.03 4.17 4.19
C ASP A 164 -10.60 3.73 4.52
N LEU A 165 -10.46 2.48 4.99
CA LEU A 165 -9.17 1.84 5.28
C LEU A 165 -8.91 0.63 4.39
N SER A 166 -9.67 0.48 3.30
CA SER A 166 -9.64 -0.69 2.45
C SER A 166 -8.23 -0.99 1.94
N ASN A 167 -7.94 -2.26 1.69
CA ASN A 167 -6.70 -2.73 1.09
C ASN A 167 -5.42 -2.54 1.95
N ASN A 168 -5.55 -2.38 3.26
CA ASN A 168 -4.43 -2.34 4.22
C ASN A 168 -4.27 -3.67 4.99
N ASP A 169 -3.15 -3.90 5.67
CA ASP A 169 -2.87 -5.17 6.38
C ASP A 169 -3.28 -5.06 7.86
N LEU A 170 -4.56 -4.72 8.10
CA LEU A 170 -5.06 -4.38 9.44
C LEU A 170 -5.26 -5.59 10.35
N GLN A 171 -5.70 -6.72 9.77
CA GLN A 171 -6.00 -7.97 10.48
C GLN A 171 -7.09 -7.81 11.56
N ASP A 172 -7.41 -8.89 12.26
CA ASP A 172 -8.41 -8.88 13.35
C ASP A 172 -8.03 -7.94 14.50
N SER A 173 -6.72 -7.75 14.74
CA SER A 173 -6.21 -6.85 15.78
C SER A 173 -6.51 -5.39 15.47
N GLY A 174 -6.45 -4.98 14.20
CA GLY A 174 -6.88 -3.65 13.78
C GLY A 174 -8.37 -3.41 14.01
N VAL A 175 -9.21 -4.38 13.65
CA VAL A 175 -10.66 -4.31 13.87
C VAL A 175 -11.01 -4.27 15.35
N MET A 176 -10.28 -5.02 16.19
CA MET A 176 -10.44 -4.96 17.64
C MET A 176 -10.26 -3.53 18.16
N LEU A 177 -9.19 -2.85 17.75
CA LEU A 177 -8.89 -1.48 18.16
C LEU A 177 -9.93 -0.48 17.64
N LEU A 178 -10.34 -0.59 16.38
CA LEU A 178 -11.40 0.25 15.80
C LEU A 178 -12.74 0.04 16.51
N SER A 179 -13.07 -1.22 16.85
CA SER A 179 -14.31 -1.56 17.55
C SER A 179 -14.42 -0.88 18.92
N GLU A 180 -13.31 -0.69 19.63
CA GLU A 180 -13.31 0.11 20.86
C GLU A 180 -13.63 1.59 20.62
N GLY A 181 -13.20 2.14 19.48
CA GLY A 181 -13.46 3.52 19.09
C GLY A 181 -14.91 3.71 18.67
N LEU A 182 -15.45 2.78 17.87
CA LEU A 182 -16.85 2.77 17.43
C LEU A 182 -17.84 2.63 18.59
N LYS A 183 -17.45 1.94 19.67
CA LYS A 183 -18.26 1.82 20.90
C LYS A 183 -18.28 3.10 21.74
N SER A 184 -17.50 4.11 21.40
CA SER A 184 -17.48 5.38 22.12
C SER A 184 -18.79 6.14 21.93
N PRO A 185 -19.37 6.73 22.99
CA PRO A 185 -20.58 7.55 22.86
C PRO A 185 -20.38 8.81 22.01
N ASN A 186 -19.13 9.24 21.82
CA ASN A 186 -18.78 10.39 20.97
C ASN A 186 -18.67 10.03 19.48
N CYS A 187 -18.65 8.73 19.15
CA CYS A 187 -18.44 8.31 17.77
C CYS A 187 -19.68 8.62 16.92
N GLN A 188 -19.50 9.35 15.82
CA GLN A 188 -20.55 9.72 14.86
C GLN A 188 -20.35 9.02 13.50
N MET A 189 -19.61 7.90 13.48
CA MET A 189 -19.25 7.21 12.24
C MET A 189 -20.50 6.65 11.54
N GLU A 190 -20.66 6.99 10.26
CA GLU A 190 -21.78 6.56 9.42
C GLU A 190 -21.33 5.53 8.37
N ILE A 191 -20.10 5.65 7.87
CA ILE A 191 -19.57 4.83 6.78
C ILE A 191 -18.19 4.32 7.17
N LEU A 192 -18.03 2.99 7.20
CA LEU A 192 -16.75 2.34 7.46
C LEU A 192 -16.45 1.30 6.39
N ARG A 193 -15.34 1.47 5.68
CA ARG A 193 -14.86 0.52 4.67
C ARG A 193 -13.57 -0.14 5.12
N LEU A 194 -13.60 -1.47 5.22
CA LEU A 194 -12.50 -2.35 5.62
C LEU A 194 -12.33 -3.48 4.59
N SER A 195 -12.60 -3.17 3.32
CA SER A 195 -12.51 -4.16 2.25
C SER A 195 -11.05 -4.62 2.08
N GLY A 196 -10.78 -5.93 1.97
CA GLY A 196 -9.41 -6.42 1.72
C GLY A 196 -8.42 -6.13 2.86
N CYS A 197 -8.88 -6.16 4.12
CA CYS A 197 -8.11 -5.83 5.31
C CYS A 197 -7.56 -7.04 6.09
N MET A 198 -7.62 -8.23 5.51
CA MET A 198 -7.19 -9.51 6.11
C MET A 198 -7.99 -9.91 7.36
N LEU A 199 -9.29 -9.61 7.40
CA LEU A 199 -10.16 -10.03 8.49
C LEU A 199 -10.48 -11.52 8.37
N THR A 200 -10.49 -12.20 9.52
CA THR A 200 -11.00 -13.55 9.67
C THR A 200 -12.42 -13.53 10.26
N GLU A 201 -12.97 -14.71 10.55
CA GLU A 201 -14.16 -14.90 11.39
C GLU A 201 -14.09 -14.08 12.70
N LYS A 202 -12.94 -14.09 13.38
CA LYS A 202 -12.76 -13.37 14.64
C LYS A 202 -12.93 -11.87 14.46
N GLY A 203 -12.37 -11.30 13.40
CA GLY A 203 -12.54 -9.89 13.04
C GLY A 203 -14.02 -9.55 12.78
N CYS A 204 -14.75 -10.45 12.13
CA CYS A 204 -16.19 -10.29 11.87
C CYS A 204 -17.02 -10.27 13.16
N HIS A 205 -16.69 -11.13 14.13
CA HIS A 205 -17.31 -11.07 15.47
C HIS A 205 -17.06 -9.74 16.17
N LEU A 206 -15.83 -9.22 16.08
CA LEU A 206 -15.47 -7.94 16.68
C LEU A 206 -16.24 -6.78 16.03
N ALA A 207 -16.27 -6.73 14.70
CA ALA A 207 -17.04 -5.74 13.94
C ALA A 207 -18.54 -5.82 14.29
N SER A 208 -19.12 -7.02 14.33
CA SER A 208 -20.53 -7.20 14.72
C SER A 208 -20.81 -6.71 16.15
N SER A 209 -19.87 -6.86 17.08
CA SER A 209 -20.02 -6.36 18.45
C SER A 209 -20.00 -4.82 18.52
N ALA A 210 -19.36 -4.15 17.56
CA ALA A 210 -19.39 -2.70 17.44
C ALA A 210 -20.74 -2.20 16.86
N LEU A 211 -21.43 -3.01 16.07
CA LEU A 211 -22.79 -2.69 15.60
C LEU A 211 -23.86 -2.77 16.69
N THR A 212 -23.62 -3.53 17.76
CA THR A 212 -24.52 -3.61 18.92
C THR A 212 -24.35 -2.46 19.92
N SER A 213 -23.37 -1.57 19.70
CA SER A 213 -23.19 -0.37 20.53
C SER A 213 -24.45 0.49 20.45
N ASN A 214 -24.88 1.07 21.57
CA ASN A 214 -26.01 2.01 21.57
C ASN A 214 -25.53 3.39 22.08
N PRO A 215 -25.61 4.45 21.26
CA PRO A 215 -26.07 4.46 19.87
C PRO A 215 -24.97 3.97 18.89
N SER A 216 -25.38 3.23 17.85
CA SER A 216 -24.55 2.99 16.66
C SER A 216 -25.07 3.85 15.52
N HIS A 217 -24.26 4.82 15.10
CA HIS A 217 -24.56 5.70 13.97
C HIS A 217 -24.24 5.08 12.60
N LEU A 218 -23.65 3.87 12.59
CA LEU A 218 -23.15 3.25 11.37
C LEU A 218 -24.29 2.85 10.43
N ARG A 219 -24.23 3.34 9.20
CA ARG A 219 -25.18 3.12 8.10
C ARG A 219 -24.62 2.24 7.00
N GLU A 220 -23.32 2.34 6.74
CA GLU A 220 -22.63 1.56 5.71
C GLU A 220 -21.40 0.87 6.32
N LEU A 221 -21.34 -0.46 6.15
CA LEU A 221 -20.19 -1.26 6.54
C LEU A 221 -19.78 -2.18 5.39
N ASP A 222 -18.57 -1.98 4.87
CA ASP A 222 -17.97 -2.84 3.84
C ASP A 222 -16.84 -3.68 4.42
N LEU A 223 -17.06 -4.99 4.48
CA LEU A 223 -16.10 -6.03 4.87
C LEU A 223 -15.76 -6.96 3.69
N SER A 224 -16.04 -6.57 2.45
CA SER A 224 -15.75 -7.37 1.26
C SER A 224 -14.27 -7.71 1.12
N TYR A 225 -13.95 -8.69 0.29
CA TYR A 225 -12.60 -9.16 0.01
C TYR A 225 -11.77 -9.54 1.26
N ASN A 226 -12.44 -9.92 2.36
CA ASN A 226 -11.85 -10.54 3.54
C ASN A 226 -12.13 -12.06 3.57
N HIS A 227 -11.90 -12.71 4.71
CA HIS A 227 -12.21 -14.12 4.95
C HIS A 227 -13.06 -14.32 6.22
N PRO A 228 -14.35 -13.92 6.20
CA PRO A 228 -15.25 -14.02 7.36
C PRO A 228 -15.52 -15.46 7.82
N GLY A 229 -15.29 -16.48 6.99
CA GLY A 229 -15.74 -17.85 7.25
C GLY A 229 -17.26 -17.98 7.33
N ASP A 230 -17.77 -19.21 7.38
CA ASP A 230 -19.22 -19.48 7.39
C ASP A 230 -19.93 -18.88 8.60
N SER A 231 -19.29 -18.99 9.77
CA SER A 231 -19.80 -18.46 11.04
C SER A 231 -19.78 -16.94 11.11
N GLY A 232 -18.74 -16.28 10.58
CA GLY A 232 -18.71 -14.83 10.49
C GLY A 232 -19.80 -14.30 9.55
N VAL A 233 -19.99 -14.92 8.38
CA VAL A 233 -21.09 -14.58 7.45
C VAL A 233 -22.44 -14.77 8.12
N LYS A 234 -22.65 -15.90 8.80
CA LYS A 234 -23.90 -16.20 9.51
C LYS A 234 -24.20 -15.16 10.59
N LEU A 235 -23.23 -14.84 11.44
CA LEU A 235 -23.37 -13.85 12.51
C LEU A 235 -23.77 -12.48 11.95
N LEU A 236 -23.05 -12.02 10.93
CA LEU A 236 -23.29 -10.72 10.31
C LEU A 236 -24.66 -10.68 9.61
N SER A 237 -25.05 -11.76 8.94
CA SER A 237 -26.37 -11.92 8.31
C SER A 237 -27.51 -11.93 9.33
N GLU A 238 -27.33 -12.58 10.48
CA GLU A 238 -28.29 -12.56 11.58
C GLU A 238 -28.41 -11.15 12.17
N LYS A 239 -27.31 -10.40 12.27
CA LYS A 239 -27.32 -9.03 12.78
C LYS A 239 -28.11 -8.07 11.89
N LEU A 240 -28.07 -8.25 10.56
CA LEU A 240 -28.88 -7.46 9.62
C LEU A 240 -30.39 -7.72 9.74
N ARG A 241 -30.80 -8.85 10.31
CA ARG A 241 -32.21 -9.16 10.58
C ARG A 241 -32.69 -8.57 11.91
N ASP A 242 -31.80 -8.07 12.74
CA ASP A 242 -32.16 -7.41 13.99
C ASP A 242 -32.89 -6.09 13.67
N PRO A 243 -34.12 -5.89 14.17
CA PRO A 243 -34.87 -4.64 13.94
C PRO A 243 -34.17 -3.41 14.52
N ASN A 244 -33.20 -3.58 15.43
CA ASN A 244 -32.38 -2.49 15.98
C ASN A 244 -31.09 -2.26 15.19
N CYS A 245 -30.89 -2.94 14.05
CA CYS A 245 -29.74 -2.68 13.18
C CYS A 245 -29.93 -1.34 12.46
N SER A 246 -28.96 -0.43 12.58
CA SER A 246 -28.98 0.89 11.91
C SER A 246 -28.38 0.89 10.50
N LEU A 247 -27.81 -0.24 10.05
CA LEU A 247 -27.16 -0.37 8.74
C LEU A 247 -28.17 -0.36 7.59
N ASP A 248 -27.95 0.56 6.65
CA ASP A 248 -28.68 0.63 5.38
C ASP A 248 -27.97 -0.20 4.29
N LYS A 249 -26.64 -0.29 4.36
CA LYS A 249 -25.80 -1.01 3.39
C LYS A 249 -24.76 -1.86 4.10
N PHE A 250 -24.58 -3.07 3.58
CA PHE A 250 -23.64 -4.02 4.14
C PHE A 250 -23.08 -4.93 3.05
N ASN A 251 -21.76 -5.07 3.00
CA ASN A 251 -21.08 -5.94 2.06
C ASN A 251 -20.10 -6.89 2.77
N VAL A 252 -20.21 -8.19 2.48
CA VAL A 252 -19.35 -9.27 3.01
C VAL A 252 -18.89 -10.23 1.93
N ASP A 253 -18.97 -9.83 0.66
CA ASP A 253 -18.49 -10.66 -0.45
C ASP A 253 -17.03 -11.01 -0.23
N HIS A 254 -16.74 -12.27 0.13
CA HIS A 254 -15.43 -12.65 0.61
C HIS A 254 -14.49 -13.06 -0.52
N GLY A 255 -13.21 -12.72 -0.40
CA GLY A 255 -12.22 -13.08 -1.42
C GLY A 255 -11.56 -14.44 -1.21
N GLY A 256 -12.06 -15.25 -0.27
CA GLY A 256 -11.51 -16.57 0.07
C GLY A 256 -10.26 -16.51 0.96
N GLU A 257 -9.70 -17.68 1.29
CA GLU A 257 -8.55 -17.80 2.20
C GLU A 257 -7.32 -17.03 1.73
N SER A 258 -7.13 -16.80 0.43
CA SER A 258 -5.98 -16.05 -0.11
C SER A 258 -5.86 -14.64 0.47
N ARG A 259 -6.98 -14.05 0.88
CA ARG A 259 -7.06 -12.68 1.43
C ARG A 259 -6.53 -12.54 2.86
N ILE A 260 -6.18 -13.64 3.54
CA ILE A 260 -5.55 -13.60 4.87
C ILE A 260 -4.01 -13.59 4.83
N THR A 261 -3.42 -13.60 3.64
CA THR A 261 -1.96 -13.50 3.48
C THR A 261 -1.52 -12.04 3.45
N ALA A 262 -0.34 -11.71 3.99
CA ALA A 262 0.15 -10.32 4.04
C ALA A 262 0.79 -9.87 2.70
N GLY A 263 0.77 -8.56 2.45
CA GLY A 263 1.41 -7.93 1.30
C GLY A 263 0.83 -8.36 -0.05
N LEU A 264 1.64 -8.30 -1.12
CA LEU A 264 1.19 -8.58 -2.50
C LEU A 264 0.59 -9.98 -2.69
N LYS A 265 0.92 -10.93 -1.80
CA LYS A 265 0.35 -12.28 -1.82
C LYS A 265 -1.17 -12.29 -1.61
N LYS A 266 -1.74 -11.27 -0.98
CA LYS A 266 -3.19 -11.14 -0.80
C LYS A 266 -3.92 -10.79 -2.09
N TYR A 267 -3.22 -10.18 -3.04
CA TYR A 267 -3.71 -9.87 -4.39
C TYR A 267 -3.33 -10.95 -5.40
N ALA A 268 -2.30 -11.73 -5.09
CA ALA A 268 -2.13 -13.01 -5.73
C ALA A 268 -3.33 -13.87 -5.30
N CYS A 269 -4.27 -14.07 -6.21
CA CYS A 269 -5.11 -15.25 -6.11
C CYS A 269 -4.13 -16.41 -5.88
N PHE A 270 -4.36 -17.25 -4.86
CA PHE A 270 -3.96 -18.63 -5.08
C PHE A 270 -4.68 -18.96 -6.38
N LEU A 271 -3.92 -19.13 -7.46
CA LEU A 271 -4.41 -19.87 -8.60
C LEU A 271 -4.63 -21.27 -8.05
N THR A 272 -5.74 -21.44 -7.35
CA THR A 272 -6.35 -22.74 -7.22
C THR A 272 -6.72 -23.02 -8.65
N LEU A 273 -5.87 -23.79 -9.33
CA LEU A 273 -6.33 -24.63 -10.42
C LEU A 273 -7.58 -25.30 -9.85
N ASP A 274 -8.77 -24.84 -10.21
CA ASP A 274 -9.95 -25.65 -10.01
C ASP A 274 -9.67 -26.90 -10.85
N PRO A 275 -9.49 -28.10 -10.27
CA PRO A 275 -9.15 -29.26 -11.07
C PRO A 275 -10.22 -29.62 -12.11
N ASN A 276 -11.41 -28.99 -12.04
CA ASN A 276 -12.48 -29.11 -13.04
C ASN A 276 -12.43 -28.05 -14.15
N THR A 277 -11.71 -26.93 -13.99
CA THR A 277 -11.58 -25.89 -15.03
C THR A 277 -10.14 -25.54 -15.39
N ALA A 278 -9.19 -25.81 -14.51
CA ALA A 278 -7.80 -25.91 -14.82
C ALA A 278 -7.48 -27.38 -15.11
N ASN A 279 -7.28 -27.63 -16.39
CA ASN A 279 -7.07 -28.96 -16.93
C ASN A 279 -5.82 -29.60 -16.29
N THR A 280 -6.01 -30.59 -15.42
CA THR A 280 -4.92 -31.46 -14.94
C THR A 280 -4.31 -32.31 -16.06
N ASP A 281 -4.99 -32.38 -17.21
CA ASP A 281 -4.53 -32.96 -18.48
C ASP A 281 -4.07 -31.88 -19.47
N LEU A 282 -3.52 -30.74 -19.02
CA LEU A 282 -2.73 -29.89 -19.91
C LEU A 282 -1.39 -30.57 -20.25
N CYS A 283 -1.47 -31.71 -20.91
CA CYS A 283 -0.44 -32.26 -21.78
C CYS A 283 -0.64 -31.62 -23.16
N LEU A 284 0.44 -31.06 -23.72
CA LEU A 284 0.58 -31.01 -25.17
C LEU A 284 0.73 -32.47 -25.63
N SER A 285 -0.39 -33.17 -25.90
CA SER A 285 -0.33 -34.55 -26.39
C SER A 285 -0.11 -34.57 -27.90
N GLU A 286 0.86 -35.39 -28.29
CA GLU A 286 1.02 -35.94 -29.64
C GLU A 286 -0.30 -36.54 -30.17
N GLU A 287 -0.53 -36.45 -31.48
CA GLU A 287 -0.42 -37.62 -32.35
C GLU A 287 -0.81 -37.29 -33.80
N ASN A 288 0.10 -37.58 -34.70
CA ASN A 288 -0.15 -37.64 -36.12
C ASN A 288 -0.44 -39.11 -36.47
N ARG A 289 -1.71 -39.50 -36.74
CA ARG A 289 -2.01 -40.69 -37.58
C ARG A 289 -3.44 -40.72 -38.16
N LYS A 290 -3.48 -40.24 -39.41
CA LYS A 290 -4.25 -40.71 -40.58
C LYS A 290 -5.78 -40.51 -40.67
N SER A 291 -6.10 -39.63 -41.62
CA SER A 291 -7.13 -39.74 -42.68
C SER A 291 -8.59 -39.88 -42.26
N SER A 292 -9.24 -38.75 -41.97
CA SER A 292 -10.27 -38.13 -42.85
C SER A 292 -10.94 -36.99 -42.09
N ARG A 293 -10.95 -35.80 -42.69
CA ARG A 293 -11.70 -34.56 -42.32
C ARG A 293 -12.57 -34.66 -41.05
N GLU A 294 -12.05 -34.17 -39.92
CA GLU A 294 -12.78 -33.31 -38.96
C GLU A 294 -11.81 -32.70 -37.94
N ILE A 295 -11.55 -31.40 -38.14
CA ILE A 295 -11.15 -30.35 -37.18
C ILE A 295 -10.63 -30.85 -35.81
N ALA A 296 -9.31 -30.93 -35.65
CA ALA A 296 -8.66 -31.16 -34.35
C ALA A 296 -7.58 -30.09 -34.06
N THR A 297 -7.93 -28.82 -34.28
CA THR A 297 -7.09 -27.65 -33.97
C THR A 297 -7.59 -26.85 -32.76
N PHE A 298 -8.58 -27.33 -32.00
CA PHE A 298 -9.23 -26.52 -30.96
C PHE A 298 -9.54 -27.32 -29.70
N LYS A 299 -8.53 -27.46 -28.84
CA LYS A 299 -8.71 -27.65 -27.38
C LYS A 299 -7.74 -26.80 -26.56
N ALA A 300 -6.96 -25.94 -27.22
CA ALA A 300 -6.23 -24.87 -26.56
C ALA A 300 -7.23 -23.77 -26.20
N ILE A 301 -7.37 -23.53 -24.90
CA ILE A 301 -8.07 -22.41 -24.25
C ILE A 301 -9.59 -22.56 -24.15
N GLN A 302 -10.03 -23.39 -23.20
CA GLN A 302 -11.44 -23.49 -22.78
C GLN A 302 -12.06 -22.14 -22.34
N TRP A 303 -11.25 -21.18 -21.92
CA TRP A 303 -11.70 -19.93 -21.29
C TRP A 303 -11.64 -18.73 -22.22
N HIS A 304 -10.91 -18.80 -23.35
CA HIS A 304 -10.76 -17.67 -24.27
C HIS A 304 -12.08 -17.34 -24.99
N PRO A 305 -12.86 -18.33 -25.46
CA PRO A 305 -14.19 -18.05 -25.97
C PRO A 305 -15.10 -17.39 -24.94
N ASP A 306 -15.01 -17.81 -23.66
CA ASP A 306 -15.84 -17.27 -22.59
C ASP A 306 -15.39 -15.86 -22.15
N VAL A 307 -14.09 -15.62 -22.00
CA VAL A 307 -13.54 -14.27 -21.74
C VAL A 307 -13.88 -13.33 -22.89
N ARG A 308 -13.80 -13.79 -24.14
CA ARG A 308 -14.24 -13.00 -25.31
C ARG A 308 -15.75 -12.77 -25.35
N ARG A 309 -16.54 -13.68 -24.79
CA ARG A 309 -18.00 -13.55 -24.71
C ARG A 309 -18.44 -12.54 -23.65
N PHE A 310 -17.77 -12.49 -22.50
CA PHE A 310 -18.14 -11.57 -21.39
C PHE A 310 -17.39 -10.24 -21.44
N CYS A 311 -16.20 -10.22 -22.03
CA CYS A 311 -15.29 -9.09 -22.07
C CYS A 311 -14.69 -8.94 -23.48
N SER A 312 -15.53 -8.72 -24.49
CA SER A 312 -15.12 -8.72 -25.91
C SER A 312 -14.00 -7.74 -26.22
N ASP A 313 -14.03 -6.59 -25.55
CA ASP A 313 -13.17 -5.45 -25.88
C ASP A 313 -11.89 -5.42 -25.03
N THR A 314 -11.82 -6.20 -23.96
CA THR A 314 -10.70 -6.18 -23.01
C THR A 314 -9.40 -6.67 -23.68
N PRO A 315 -8.30 -5.90 -23.59
CA PRO A 315 -7.01 -6.28 -24.15
C PRO A 315 -6.47 -7.48 -23.39
N ILE A 316 -5.97 -8.46 -24.14
CA ILE A 316 -5.35 -9.66 -23.59
C ILE A 316 -3.84 -9.51 -23.72
N ILE A 317 -3.10 -9.71 -22.64
CA ILE A 317 -1.63 -9.83 -22.67
C ILE A 317 -1.27 -11.27 -22.34
N LEU A 318 -0.47 -11.89 -23.19
CA LEU A 318 0.07 -13.23 -22.93
C LEU A 318 1.41 -13.10 -22.20
N VAL A 319 1.58 -13.83 -21.08
CA VAL A 319 2.82 -13.79 -20.28
C VAL A 319 3.45 -15.17 -20.20
N GLY A 320 4.65 -15.32 -20.76
CA GLY A 320 5.51 -16.48 -20.53
C GLY A 320 6.15 -16.40 -19.15
N THR A 321 5.88 -17.37 -18.29
CA THR A 321 6.42 -17.41 -16.92
C THR A 321 7.62 -18.34 -16.81
N LYS A 322 8.38 -18.20 -15.73
CA LYS A 322 9.56 -19.03 -15.41
C LYS A 322 10.66 -18.91 -16.47
N LEU A 323 10.92 -17.69 -16.93
CA LEU A 323 11.98 -17.40 -17.91
C LEU A 323 13.35 -17.95 -17.49
N ASP A 324 13.61 -18.01 -16.18
CA ASP A 324 14.83 -18.58 -15.59
C ASP A 324 15.05 -20.06 -15.92
N LEU A 325 13.99 -20.82 -16.20
CA LEU A 325 14.07 -22.25 -16.48
C LEU A 325 14.35 -22.59 -17.94
N ARG A 326 14.33 -21.59 -18.84
CA ARG A 326 14.54 -21.83 -20.28
C ARG A 326 15.95 -22.34 -20.58
N ASP A 327 16.93 -21.81 -19.86
CA ASP A 327 18.35 -22.12 -20.04
C ASP A 327 18.91 -22.97 -18.87
N ASP A 328 18.03 -23.37 -17.94
CA ASP A 328 18.40 -24.21 -16.79
C ASP A 328 18.71 -25.64 -17.24
N LYS A 329 19.90 -26.14 -16.89
CA LYS A 329 20.40 -27.43 -17.38
C LYS A 329 19.57 -28.60 -16.87
N ASP A 330 19.22 -28.59 -15.59
CA ASP A 330 18.44 -29.65 -14.96
C ASP A 330 17.03 -29.72 -15.56
N THR A 331 16.43 -28.57 -15.85
CA THR A 331 15.13 -28.47 -16.53
C THR A 331 15.20 -28.98 -17.96
N ILE A 332 16.24 -28.61 -18.71
CA ILE A 332 16.43 -29.08 -20.10
C ILE A 332 16.62 -30.61 -20.13
N GLU A 333 17.37 -31.18 -19.20
CA GLU A 333 17.56 -32.64 -19.11
C GLU A 333 16.24 -33.36 -18.81
N LYS A 334 15.48 -32.88 -17.82
CA LYS A 334 14.14 -33.42 -17.49
C LYS A 334 13.14 -33.31 -18.64
N LEU A 335 13.24 -32.25 -19.45
CA LEU A 335 12.39 -32.09 -20.63
C LEU A 335 12.82 -33.04 -21.74
N LYS A 336 14.12 -33.26 -21.95
CA LYS A 336 14.64 -34.23 -22.93
C LYS A 336 14.23 -35.66 -22.61
N GLU A 337 14.21 -36.05 -21.33
CA GLU A 337 13.68 -37.36 -20.89
C GLU A 337 12.22 -37.58 -21.30
N LYS A 338 11.48 -36.49 -21.53
CA LYS A 338 10.07 -36.48 -21.96
C LYS A 338 9.92 -36.09 -23.44
N GLU A 339 11.01 -36.10 -24.21
CA GLU A 339 11.04 -35.67 -25.62
C GLU A 339 10.51 -34.25 -25.85
N GLN A 340 10.65 -33.37 -24.86
CA GLN A 340 10.20 -31.98 -24.88
C GLN A 340 11.38 -31.00 -24.93
N THR A 341 11.07 -29.79 -25.38
CA THR A 341 12.01 -28.64 -25.35
C THR A 341 11.34 -27.44 -24.71
N PRO A 342 12.11 -26.55 -24.04
CA PRO A 342 11.57 -25.29 -23.54
C PRO A 342 10.87 -24.49 -24.64
N ILE A 343 9.77 -23.84 -24.29
CA ILE A 343 9.04 -22.96 -25.20
C ILE A 343 9.93 -21.75 -25.51
N THR A 344 10.16 -21.53 -26.80
CA THR A 344 10.90 -20.39 -27.31
C THR A 344 10.04 -19.13 -27.29
N TYR A 345 10.69 -17.96 -27.21
CA TYR A 345 10.02 -16.67 -27.34
C TYR A 345 9.14 -16.60 -28.60
N ARG A 346 9.63 -17.16 -29.71
CA ARG A 346 8.91 -17.14 -30.99
C ARG A 346 7.61 -17.95 -30.95
N GLN A 347 7.63 -19.12 -30.33
CA GLN A 347 6.42 -19.93 -30.14
C GLN A 347 5.40 -19.22 -29.23
N GLY A 348 5.86 -18.53 -28.18
CA GLY A 348 4.99 -17.70 -27.35
C GLY A 348 4.39 -16.51 -28.11
N LEU A 349 5.16 -15.87 -28.96
CA LEU A 349 4.69 -14.78 -29.82
C LEU A 349 3.65 -15.26 -30.85
N ASP A 350 3.85 -16.44 -31.44
CA ASP A 350 2.90 -17.00 -32.41
C ASP A 350 1.58 -17.39 -31.74
N MET A 351 1.63 -17.93 -30.51
CA MET A 351 0.44 -18.15 -29.68
C MET A 351 -0.27 -16.84 -29.32
N ALA A 352 0.46 -15.78 -28.97
CA ALA A 352 -0.14 -14.48 -28.67
C ALA A 352 -0.95 -13.94 -29.87
N LYS A 353 -0.47 -14.15 -31.10
CA LYS A 353 -1.21 -13.79 -32.31
C LYS A 353 -2.45 -14.65 -32.51
N GLU A 354 -2.34 -15.96 -32.28
CA GLU A 354 -3.44 -16.91 -32.43
C GLU A 354 -4.63 -16.54 -31.52
N ILE A 355 -4.35 -16.09 -30.29
CA ILE A 355 -5.38 -15.72 -29.31
C ILE A 355 -5.82 -14.25 -29.41
N GLY A 356 -5.24 -13.48 -30.32
CA GLY A 356 -5.50 -12.04 -30.43
C GLY A 356 -5.08 -11.25 -29.18
N ALA A 357 -4.00 -11.65 -28.53
CA ALA A 357 -3.38 -10.87 -27.48
C ALA A 357 -2.71 -9.64 -28.09
N VAL A 358 -2.85 -8.49 -27.42
CA VAL A 358 -2.24 -7.22 -27.83
C VAL A 358 -0.73 -7.21 -27.60
N LYS A 359 -0.23 -8.08 -26.72
CA LYS A 359 1.20 -8.17 -26.38
C LYS A 359 1.59 -9.56 -25.88
N TYR A 360 2.85 -9.93 -26.12
CA TYR A 360 3.52 -11.08 -25.50
C TYR A 360 4.70 -10.60 -24.66
N LEU A 361 4.74 -10.99 -23.39
CA LEU A 361 5.78 -10.64 -22.43
C LEU A 361 6.33 -11.90 -21.76
N GLU A 362 7.54 -11.83 -21.21
CA GLU A 362 8.13 -12.94 -20.46
C GLU A 362 8.71 -12.44 -19.15
N CYS A 363 8.60 -13.24 -18.09
CA CYS A 363 9.13 -12.88 -16.79
C CYS A 363 9.59 -14.07 -15.95
N SER A 364 10.41 -13.77 -14.95
CA SER A 364 10.76 -14.69 -13.87
C SER A 364 10.47 -14.05 -12.53
N ALA A 365 9.65 -14.71 -11.71
CA ALA A 365 9.44 -14.31 -10.32
C ALA A 365 10.69 -14.52 -9.47
N LEU A 366 11.54 -15.49 -9.83
CA LEU A 366 12.75 -15.83 -9.08
C LEU A 366 13.86 -14.80 -9.32
N THR A 367 14.15 -14.49 -10.59
CA THR A 367 15.23 -13.55 -10.94
C THR A 367 14.77 -12.11 -11.03
N GLN A 368 13.46 -11.86 -10.87
CA GLN A 368 12.80 -10.55 -11.03
C GLN A 368 12.88 -9.95 -12.44
N ILE A 369 13.47 -10.67 -13.41
CA ILE A 369 13.59 -10.23 -14.80
C ILE A 369 12.19 -10.18 -15.45
N GLY A 370 11.92 -9.08 -16.16
CA GLY A 370 10.69 -8.90 -16.93
C GLY A 370 9.44 -8.53 -16.12
N LEU A 371 9.47 -8.59 -14.78
CA LEU A 371 8.31 -8.26 -13.94
C LEU A 371 7.90 -6.80 -14.02
N LYS A 372 8.86 -5.87 -13.90
CA LYS A 372 8.59 -4.43 -13.96
C LYS A 372 7.94 -4.05 -15.30
N THR A 373 8.55 -4.48 -16.40
CA THR A 373 8.03 -4.29 -17.76
C THR A 373 6.66 -4.93 -17.92
N MET A 374 6.44 -6.13 -17.37
CA MET A 374 5.13 -6.78 -17.41
C MET A 374 4.04 -5.93 -16.75
N PHE A 375 4.30 -5.36 -15.57
CA PHE A 375 3.33 -4.49 -14.89
C PHE A 375 3.13 -3.15 -15.62
N GLU A 376 4.21 -2.50 -16.05
CA GLU A 376 4.14 -1.21 -16.76
C GLU A 376 3.33 -1.34 -18.06
N GLU A 377 3.62 -2.37 -18.86
CA GLU A 377 2.93 -2.62 -20.12
C GLU A 377 1.47 -3.02 -19.90
N THR A 378 1.16 -3.76 -18.83
CA THR A 378 -0.23 -4.12 -18.48
C THR A 378 -1.04 -2.89 -18.08
N ILE A 379 -0.47 -1.99 -17.29
CA ILE A 379 -1.11 -0.73 -16.90
C ILE A 379 -1.31 0.15 -18.13
N GLN A 380 -0.31 0.25 -19.00
CA GLN A 380 -0.39 1.06 -20.21
C GLN A 380 -1.50 0.56 -21.15
N GLU A 381 -1.60 -0.75 -21.40
CA GLU A 381 -2.66 -1.29 -22.27
C GLU A 381 -4.06 -1.09 -21.66
N ALA A 382 -4.20 -1.20 -20.33
CA ALA A 382 -5.45 -0.91 -19.64
C ALA A 382 -5.84 0.57 -19.78
N LEU A 383 -4.90 1.50 -19.61
CA LEU A 383 -5.15 2.94 -19.72
C LEU A 383 -5.41 3.39 -21.17
N CYS A 384 -4.71 2.82 -22.15
CA CYS A 384 -4.92 3.10 -23.57
C CYS A 384 -6.32 2.68 -24.05
N GLN A 385 -6.97 1.73 -23.38
CA GLN A 385 -8.34 1.34 -23.67
C GLN A 385 -9.36 2.35 -23.10
N CYS A 386 -9.11 2.90 -21.90
CA CYS A 386 -9.96 3.92 -21.27
C CYS A 386 -10.04 5.23 -22.06
N LEU A 387 -9.02 5.55 -22.86
CA LEU A 387 -8.97 6.78 -23.67
C LEU A 387 -9.63 6.64 -25.06
N LYS A 388 -10.07 5.44 -25.45
CA LYS A 388 -10.73 5.17 -26.74
C LYS A 388 -12.26 5.11 -26.65
N ASN A 389 -12.82 5.19 -25.45
CA ASN A 389 -14.27 5.14 -25.16
C ASN A 389 -14.84 6.51 -24.81
#